data_AF-A0A3D2IJD4-F1
#
_entry.id   AF-A0A3D2IJD4-F1
#
_cell.length_a   1.000
_cell.length_b   1.000
_cell.length_c   1.000
_cell.angle_alpha   90.00
_cell.angle_beta   90.00
_cell.angle_gamma   90.00
#
_symmetry.space_group_name_H-M   'P 1'
#
loop_
_entity.id
_entity.type
_entity.pdbx_description
1 polymer ?
#
loop_
_entity_poly.entity_id
_entity_poly.type
_entity_poly.pdbx_seq_one_letter_code
_entity_poly.pdbx_strand_id
1 'polypeptide(L)' 'MDLFDKLEGRPSPLGPFTSEGYGYYTFPKLEGPLGPEMQFNGKDMIVWSINDYLGVGSN' A
#
# COMPACT_ATOMS: atom_id res chain seq x y z
N MET A 1 23.43 20.69 9.51
CA MET A 1 22.36 20.33 8.57
C MET A 1 22.29 18.81 8.57
N ASP A 2 21.29 18.28 9.24
CA ASP A 2 21.01 16.85 9.35
C ASP A 2 20.63 16.27 7.98
N LEU A 3 20.85 14.97 7.80
CA LEU A 3 20.30 14.19 6.69
C LEU A 3 18.77 14.23 6.69
N PHE A 4 18.15 14.24 7.86
CA PHE A 4 16.68 14.32 7.99
C PHE A 4 16.13 15.69 7.59
N ASP A 5 16.84 16.79 7.87
CA ASP A 5 16.49 18.15 7.42
C ASP A 5 16.39 18.25 5.87
N LYS A 6 17.11 17.39 5.14
CA LYS A 6 17.04 17.33 3.66
C LYS A 6 15.78 16.65 3.13
N LEU A 7 15.10 15.87 3.96
CA LEU A 7 13.88 15.12 3.63
C LEU A 7 12.62 15.94 3.89
N GLU A 8 12.63 16.81 4.91
CA GLU A 8 11.45 17.62 5.30
C GLU A 8 10.96 18.57 4.19
N GLY A 9 11.87 19.06 3.34
CA GLY A 9 11.54 20.04 2.29
C GLY A 9 11.36 19.47 0.88
N ARG A 10 11.45 18.15 0.69
CA ARG A 10 11.37 17.52 -0.65
C ARG A 10 10.13 16.62 -0.73
N PRO A 11 8.98 17.15 -1.16
CA PRO A 11 8.03 16.27 -1.84
C PRO A 11 8.79 15.66 -3.02
N SER A 12 8.85 14.33 -3.07
CA SER A 12 9.27 13.60 -4.27
C SER A 12 8.53 14.19 -5.49
N PRO A 13 9.05 14.06 -6.72
CA PRO A 13 8.28 14.41 -7.93
C PRO A 13 6.87 13.78 -7.96
N LEU A 14 6.67 12.71 -7.19
CA LEU A 14 5.38 12.04 -6.99
C LEU A 14 4.57 12.53 -5.78
N GLY A 15 5.16 13.35 -4.89
CA GLY A 15 4.54 13.86 -3.67
C GLY A 15 3.22 14.63 -3.85
N PRO A 16 3.01 15.39 -4.94
CA PRO A 16 1.69 15.94 -5.25
C PRO A 16 0.64 14.86 -5.56
N PHE A 17 1.08 13.72 -6.11
CA PHE A 17 0.21 12.61 -6.50
C PHE A 17 0.01 11.60 -5.37
N THR A 18 0.80 11.67 -4.29
CA THR A 18 0.66 10.74 -3.16
C THR A 18 -0.68 10.91 -2.46
N SER A 19 -1.23 12.11 -2.37
CA SER A 19 -2.57 12.31 -1.75
C SER A 19 -3.71 11.75 -2.60
N GLU A 20 -3.58 11.77 -3.93
CA GLU A 20 -4.64 11.33 -4.84
C GLU A 20 -4.54 9.85 -5.22
N GLY A 21 -3.32 9.29 -5.24
CA GLY A 21 -3.06 7.93 -5.67
C GLY A 21 -2.85 6.89 -4.56
N TYR A 22 -2.66 7.32 -3.31
CA TYR A 22 -2.41 6.41 -2.19
C TYR A 22 -3.68 5.68 -1.76
N GLY A 23 -3.60 4.36 -1.59
CA GLY A 23 -4.73 3.50 -1.24
C GLY A 23 -5.54 2.98 -2.43
N TYR A 24 -5.37 3.54 -3.63
CA TYR A 24 -6.05 3.08 -4.84
C TYR A 24 -5.09 2.67 -5.96
N TYR A 25 -4.23 3.58 -6.43
CA TYR A 25 -3.25 3.30 -7.50
C TYR A 25 -1.90 2.87 -6.96
N THR A 26 -1.52 3.39 -5.80
CA THR A 26 -0.30 3.05 -5.07
C THR A 26 -0.70 2.50 -3.71
N PHE A 27 -0.15 1.34 -3.35
CA PHE A 27 -0.48 0.62 -2.11
C PHE A 27 -2.00 0.41 -1.92
N PRO A 28 -2.68 -0.30 -2.85
CA PRO A 28 -4.11 -0.58 -2.73
C PRO A 28 -4.40 -1.29 -1.41
N LYS A 29 -5.39 -0.77 -0.67
CA LYS A 29 -5.78 -1.36 0.62
C LYS A 29 -6.74 -2.50 0.38
N LEU A 30 -6.24 -3.71 0.54
CA LEU A 30 -7.04 -4.93 0.51
C LEU A 30 -7.60 -5.21 1.90
N GLU A 31 -8.84 -5.67 1.94
CA GLU A 31 -9.58 -6.00 3.16
C GLU A 31 -10.05 -7.45 3.12
N GLY A 32 -10.39 -7.99 4.28
CA GLY A 32 -10.76 -9.39 4.45
C GLY A 32 -9.58 -10.30 4.79
N PRO A 33 -9.83 -11.63 4.86
CA PRO A 33 -8.79 -12.60 5.20
C PRO A 33 -7.72 -12.62 4.11
N LEU A 34 -6.45 -12.75 4.53
CA LEU A 34 -5.34 -12.90 3.60
C LEU A 34 -5.46 -14.18 2.79
N GLY A 35 -5.31 -14.06 1.47
CA GLY A 35 -5.44 -15.19 0.58
C GLY A 35 -5.39 -14.81 -0.90
N PRO A 36 -5.62 -15.80 -1.78
CA PRO A 36 -5.67 -15.60 -3.22
C PRO A 36 -6.87 -14.75 -3.66
N GLU A 37 -7.86 -14.56 -2.79
CA GLU A 37 -9.03 -13.71 -2.99
C GLU A 37 -9.16 -12.75 -1.80
N MET A 38 -9.30 -11.45 -2.07
CA MET A 38 -9.48 -10.40 -1.06
C MET A 38 -10.45 -9.33 -1.58
N GLN A 39 -10.94 -8.46 -0.69
CA GLN A 39 -11.78 -7.34 -1.10
C GLN A 39 -10.97 -6.09 -1.37
N PHE A 40 -11.27 -5.42 -2.48
CA PHE A 40 -10.80 -4.08 -2.78
C PHE A 40 -12.00 -3.18 -3.05
N ASN A 41 -12.20 -2.15 -2.21
CA ASN A 41 -13.36 -1.26 -2.28
C ASN A 41 -14.71 -2.02 -2.32
N GLY A 42 -14.84 -3.06 -1.49
CA GLY A 42 -16.05 -3.88 -1.38
C GLY A 42 -16.31 -4.81 -2.57
N LYS A 43 -15.34 -5.00 -3.47
CA LYS A 43 -15.40 -5.96 -4.58
C LYS A 43 -14.39 -7.07 -4.37
N ASP A 44 -14.80 -8.29 -4.67
CA ASP A 44 -13.91 -9.45 -4.62
C ASP A 44 -12.92 -9.41 -5.78
N MET A 45 -11.64 -9.61 -5.47
CA MET A 45 -10.52 -9.54 -6.40
C MET A 45 -9.58 -10.72 -6.22
N ILE A 46 -9.04 -11.24 -7.33
CA ILE A 46 -7.96 -12.22 -7.31
C ILE A 46 -6.62 -11.50 -7.09
N VAL A 47 -5.89 -11.91 -6.05
CA VAL A 47 -4.60 -11.33 -5.66
C VAL A 47 -3.46 -12.23 -6.11
N TRP A 48 -2.63 -11.70 -7.01
CA TRP A 48 -1.54 -12.47 -7.65
C TRP A 48 -0.19 -12.36 -6.94
N SER A 49 -0.06 -11.48 -5.95
CA SER A 49 1.22 -11.10 -5.37
C SER A 49 1.31 -11.21 -3.84
N ILE A 50 0.28 -11.71 -3.15
CA ILE A 50 0.33 -11.89 -1.70
C ILE A 50 0.92 -13.26 -1.38
N ASN A 51 2.08 -13.21 -0.73
CA ASN A 51 2.79 -14.38 -0.22
C ASN A 51 2.86 -14.25 1.31
N ASP A 52 1.87 -14.80 2.01
CA ASP A 52 1.89 -14.90 3.48
C ASP A 52 2.40 -16.29 3.94
N TYR A 53 3.54 -16.72 3.40
CA TYR A 53 4.09 -18.05 3.68
C TYR A 53 4.48 -18.27 5.15
N LEU A 54 4.73 -17.18 5.87
CA LEU A 54 5.12 -17.21 7.29
C LEU A 54 3.92 -16.99 8.23
N GLY A 55 2.71 -16.76 7.69
CA GLY A 55 1.48 -16.57 8.48
C GLY A 55 1.51 -15.33 9.39
N VAL A 56 2.35 -14.36 9.08
CA VAL A 56 2.57 -13.16 9.93
C VAL A 56 1.61 -12.04 9.54
N GLY A 57 1.07 -12.06 8.32
CA GLY A 57 0.15 -11.03 7.86
C GLY A 57 -1.23 -11.11 8.51
N SER A 58 -1.58 -12.25 9.12
CA SER A 58 -2.94 -12.58 9.56
C SER A 58 -3.23 -12.31 11.05
N ASN A 59 -2.30 -11.69 11.80
CA ASN A 59 -2.44 -11.43 13.25
C ASN A 59 -2.75 -9.97 13.58
#